data_AF-A0A2X2JYV5-F1
#
_entry.id   AF-A0A2X2JYV5-F1
#
_cell.length_a   1.000
_cell.length_b   1.000
_cell.length_c   1.000
_cell.angle_alpha   90.00
_cell.angle_beta   90.00
_cell.angle_gamma   90.00
#
_symmetry.space_group_name_H-M   'P 1'
#
loop_
_entity.id
_entity.type
_entity.pdbx_description
1 polymer ?
#
loop_
_entity_poly.entity_id
_entity_poly.type
_entity_poly.pdbx_seq_one_letter_code
_entity_poly.pdbx_strand_id
1 'polypeptide(L)'
;MKTLVVALGGNALLQRGEALTAENQYRNIASAVPALARLARSYRLAIVHGNGPQVGLLALQNLAWKEVEPYPLDVLVAESQGMIG
;
A
#
# COMPACT_ATOMS: atom_id res chain seq x y z
N MET A 1 16.59 7.32 -21.61
CA MET A 1 15.62 6.35 -21.03
C MET A 1 14.23 7.00 -20.98
N LYS A 2 13.16 6.29 -21.37
CA LYS A 2 11.78 6.79 -21.23
C LYS A 2 11.28 6.60 -19.79
N THR A 3 10.33 7.42 -19.36
CA THR A 3 9.68 7.28 -18.05
C THR A 3 8.44 6.40 -18.20
N LEU A 4 8.26 5.45 -17.29
CA LEU A 4 7.07 4.59 -17.20
C LEU A 4 6.43 4.76 -15.83
N VAL A 5 5.16 5.14 -15.79
CA VAL A 5 4.36 5.18 -14.56
C VAL A 5 3.70 3.82 -14.38
N VAL A 6 3.92 3.18 -13.23
CA VAL A 6 3.33 1.88 -12.90
C VAL A 6 2.44 2.05 -11.68
N ALA A 7 1.14 1.80 -11.85
CA ALA A 7 0.17 1.86 -10.76
C ALA A 7 -0.12 0.47 -10.20
N LEU A 8 0.22 0.25 -8.93
CA LEU A 8 -0.11 -0.96 -8.19
C LEU A 8 -1.48 -0.78 -7.51
N GLY A 9 -2.43 -1.68 -7.75
CA GLY A 9 -3.73 -1.63 -7.06
C GLY A 9 -3.55 -1.87 -5.56
N GLY A 10 -4.32 -1.19 -4.69
CA GLY A 10 -4.28 -1.45 -3.24
C GLY A 10 -4.61 -2.91 -2.88
N ASN A 11 -5.48 -3.55 -3.67
CA ASN A 11 -5.81 -4.98 -3.54
C ASN A 11 -4.69 -5.92 -4.02
N ALA A 12 -3.68 -5.38 -4.74
CA ALA A 12 -2.47 -6.12 -5.07
C ALA A 12 -1.45 -6.09 -3.92
N LEU A 13 -1.66 -5.23 -2.91
CA LEU A 13 -0.85 -5.16 -1.69
C LEU A 13 -1.46 -6.03 -0.58
N LEU A 14 -2.79 -6.07 -0.45
CA LEU A 14 -3.51 -6.99 0.44
C LEU A 14 -4.73 -7.55 -0.29
N GLN A 15 -4.80 -8.88 -0.44
CA GLN A 15 -5.85 -9.52 -1.23
C GLN A 15 -7.13 -9.70 -0.42
N ARG A 16 -8.27 -9.77 -1.12
CA ARG A 16 -9.57 -9.99 -0.48
C ARG A 16 -9.58 -11.33 0.26
N GLY A 17 -9.90 -11.30 1.54
CA GLY A 17 -9.97 -12.51 2.39
C GLY A 17 -8.65 -12.89 3.05
N GLU A 18 -7.54 -12.21 2.75
CA GLU A 18 -6.31 -12.35 3.54
C GLU A 18 -6.44 -11.59 4.85
N ALA A 19 -5.76 -12.09 5.89
CA ALA A 19 -5.57 -11.34 7.11
C ALA A 19 -4.73 -10.07 6.81
N LEU A 20 -5.10 -8.95 7.42
CA LEU A 20 -4.45 -7.64 7.22
C LEU A 20 -3.15 -7.54 8.04
N THR A 21 -2.18 -8.43 7.75
CA THR A 21 -0.87 -8.48 8.43
C THR A 21 0.24 -7.89 7.56
N ALA A 22 1.30 -7.40 8.20
CA ALA A 22 2.48 -6.91 7.50
C ALA A 22 3.14 -8.00 6.63
N GLU A 23 3.17 -9.26 7.10
CA GLU A 23 3.74 -10.38 6.37
C GLU A 23 2.99 -10.66 5.07
N ASN A 24 1.65 -10.62 5.10
CA ASN A 24 0.85 -10.80 3.89
C ASN A 24 1.08 -9.64 2.92
N GLN A 25 1.18 -8.41 3.41
CA GLN A 25 1.51 -7.25 2.59
C GLN A 25 2.88 -7.38 1.93
N TYR A 26 3.92 -7.75 2.67
CA TYR A 26 5.26 -7.94 2.12
C TYR A 26 5.31 -9.08 1.09
N ARG A 27 4.62 -10.20 1.35
CA ARG A 27 4.52 -11.31 0.39
C ARG A 27 3.88 -10.86 -0.92
N ASN A 28 2.79 -10.11 -0.85
CA ASN A 28 2.10 -9.61 -2.02
C ASN A 28 2.94 -8.60 -2.81
N ILE A 29 3.60 -7.65 -2.13
CA ILE A 29 4.54 -6.71 -2.75
C ILE A 29 5.67 -7.47 -3.46
N ALA A 30 6.25 -8.47 -2.80
CA ALA A 30 7.36 -9.27 -3.35
C ALA A 30 6.99 -9.95 -4.67
N SER A 31 5.70 -10.30 -4.88
CA SER A 31 5.24 -10.90 -6.14
C SER A 31 5.35 -9.95 -7.35
N ALA A 32 5.25 -8.64 -7.14
CA ALA A 32 5.35 -7.63 -8.20
C ALA A 32 6.81 -7.27 -8.54
N VAL A 33 7.74 -7.47 -7.59
CA VAL A 33 9.14 -7.04 -7.70
C VAL A 33 9.85 -7.59 -8.95
N PRO A 34 9.75 -8.89 -9.32
CA PRO A 34 10.44 -9.40 -10.50
C PRO A 34 10.03 -8.71 -11.81
N ALA A 35 8.74 -8.39 -11.95
CA ALA A 35 8.21 -7.68 -13.12
C ALA A 35 8.72 -6.23 -13.15
N LEU A 36 8.67 -5.54 -12.02
CA LEU A 36 9.17 -4.17 -11.86
C LEU A 36 10.68 -4.11 -12.13
N ALA A 37 11.46 -5.04 -11.59
CA ALA A 37 12.91 -5.12 -11.79
C ALA A 37 13.27 -5.31 -13.27
N ARG A 38 12.50 -6.11 -14.02
CA ARG A 38 12.69 -6.25 -15.47
C ARG A 38 12.43 -4.95 -16.22
N LEU A 39 11.38 -4.20 -15.86
CA LEU A 39 11.06 -2.92 -16.48
C LEU A 39 12.11 -1.85 -16.13
N ALA A 40 12.61 -1.85 -14.90
CA ALA A 40 13.62 -0.90 -14.43
C ALA A 40 14.95 -0.97 -15.21
N ARG A 41 15.24 -2.09 -15.89
CA ARG A 41 16.41 -2.21 -16.77
C ARG A 41 16.33 -1.33 -18.02
N SER A 42 15.12 -0.98 -18.46
CA SER A 42 14.89 -0.26 -19.73
C SER A 42 14.22 1.10 -19.53
N TYR A 43 13.53 1.29 -18.40
CA TYR A 43 12.72 2.47 -18.12
C TYR A 43 13.10 3.08 -16.78
N ARG A 44 12.93 4.41 -16.68
CA ARG A 44 12.86 5.08 -15.38
C ARG A 44 11.45 4.89 -14.84
N LEU A 45 11.31 4.17 -13.73
CA LEU A 45 10.00 3.86 -13.16
C LEU A 45 9.55 4.95 -12.19
N ALA A 46 8.29 5.36 -12.30
CA ALA A 46 7.55 6.04 -11.24
C ALA A 46 6.48 5.07 -10.75
N ILE A 47 6.59 4.60 -9.52
CA ILE A 47 5.66 3.64 -8.94
C ILE A 47 4.67 4.41 -8.10
N VAL A 48 3.38 4.16 -8.31
CA VAL A 48 2.29 4.69 -7.51
C VAL A 48 1.44 3.52 -7.04
N HIS A 49 0.67 3.70 -5.97
CA HIS A 49 -0.18 2.63 -5.46
C HIS A 49 -1.53 3.15 -4.94
N GLY A 50 -2.50 2.23 -4.89
CA GLY A 50 -3.68 2.41 -4.04
C GLY A 50 -3.39 1.98 -2.60
N ASN A 51 -4.23 2.40 -1.65
CA ASN A 51 -4.07 2.15 -0.21
C ASN A 51 -5.35 1.68 0.49
N GLY A 52 -6.40 1.29 -0.26
CA GLY A 52 -7.73 1.00 0.28
C GLY A 52 -7.75 0.03 1.48
N PRO A 53 -7.14 -1.16 1.38
CA PRO A 53 -7.05 -2.08 2.51
C PRO A 53 -6.28 -1.50 3.71
N GLN A 54 -5.19 -0.76 3.47
CA GLN A 54 -4.31 -0.20 4.50
C GLN A 54 -5.00 0.93 5.26
N VAL A 55 -5.58 1.90 4.55
CA VAL A 55 -6.33 2.99 5.19
C VAL A 55 -7.58 2.45 5.89
N GLY A 56 -8.20 1.39 5.37
CA GLY A 56 -9.29 0.68 6.04
C GLY A 56 -8.85 0.05 7.37
N LEU A 57 -7.68 -0.62 7.40
CA LEU A 57 -7.11 -1.15 8.64
C LEU A 57 -6.83 -0.03 9.66
N LEU A 58 -6.17 1.05 9.23
CA LEU A 58 -5.88 2.19 10.07
C LEU A 58 -7.16 2.82 10.62
N ALA A 59 -8.20 2.96 9.80
CA ALA A 59 -9.49 3.48 10.25
C ALA A 59 -10.15 2.57 11.31
N LEU A 60 -10.09 1.24 11.14
CA LEU A 60 -10.59 0.30 12.14
C LEU A 60 -9.81 0.40 13.46
N GLN A 61 -8.48 0.50 13.40
CA GLN A 61 -7.63 0.68 14.57
C GLN A 61 -7.90 2.01 15.29
N ASN A 62 -8.00 3.10 14.52
CA ASN A 62 -8.29 4.45 14.99
C ASN A 62 -9.67 4.50 15.67
N LEU A 63 -10.68 3.81 15.14
CA LEU A 63 -12.00 3.68 15.76
C LEU A 63 -12.01 2.75 16.99
N ALA A 64 -11.07 1.81 17.11
CA ALA A 64 -11.00 0.91 18.26
C ALA A 64 -10.41 1.60 19.50
N TRP A 65 -9.55 2.60 19.30
CA TRP A 65 -8.99 3.42 20.38
C TRP A 65 -9.99 4.49 20.84
N LYS A 66 -10.30 4.54 22.14
CA LYS A 66 -11.40 5.39 22.68
C LYS A 66 -10.94 6.53 23.59
N GLU A 67 -9.66 6.62 23.92
CA GLU A 67 -9.13 7.65 24.83
C GLU A 67 -9.07 9.05 24.18
N VAL A 68 -9.05 9.12 22.84
CA VAL A 68 -9.02 10.38 22.08
C VAL A 68 -9.89 10.29 20.83
N GLU A 69 -10.22 11.45 20.27
CA GLU A 69 -10.95 11.54 19.00
C GLU A 69 -10.13 10.89 17.87
N PRO A 70 -10.77 10.12 16.97
CA PRO A 70 -10.09 9.55 15.81
C PRO A 70 -9.45 10.63 14.92
N TYR A 71 -8.24 10.36 14.43
CA TYR A 71 -7.65 11.19 13.39
C TYR A 71 -8.51 11.21 12.11
N PRO A 72 -8.52 12.33 11.38
CA PRO A 72 -9.27 12.44 10.13
C PRO A 72 -8.67 11.57 9.03
N LEU A 73 -9.48 11.23 8.02
CA LEU A 73 -9.12 10.26 7.00
C LEU A 73 -7.87 10.64 6.18
N ASP A 74 -7.64 11.93 5.95
CA ASP A 74 -6.46 12.45 5.24
C ASP A 74 -5.15 12.15 5.99
N VAL A 75 -5.16 12.21 7.33
CA VAL A 75 -4.03 11.79 8.16
C VAL A 75 -3.79 10.29 8.04
N LEU A 76 -4.85 9.47 8.09
CA LEU A 76 -4.73 8.02 7.90
C LEU A 76 -4.23 7.65 6.49
N VAL A 77 -4.62 8.43 5.47
CA VAL A 77 -4.09 8.29 4.12
C VAL A 77 -2.58 8.57 4.11
N ALA A 78 -2.11 9.62 4.79
CA ALA A 78 -0.69 9.91 4.91
C ALA A 78 0.08 8.80 5.64
N GLU A 79 -0.45 8.29 6.76
CA GLU A 79 0.13 7.15 7.48
C GLU A 79 0.23 5.90 6.60
N SER A 80 -0.80 5.62 5.81
CA SER A 80 -0.81 4.45 4.92
C SER A 80 0.26 4.50 3.82
N GLN A 81 0.73 5.70 3.44
CA GLN A 81 1.89 5.82 2.53
C GLN A 81 3.15 5.30 3.22
N GLY A 82 3.41 5.73 4.46
CA GLY A 82 4.54 5.24 5.26
C GLY A 82 4.46 3.75 5.58
N MET A 83 3.24 3.21 5.75
CA MET A 83 2.99 1.78 5.91
C MET A 83 3.37 0.96 4.66
N ILE A 84 3.20 1.52 3.46
CA ILE A 84 3.43 0.82 2.19
C ILE A 84 4.89 0.97 1.72
N GLY A 85 5.48 2.15 1.88
CA GLY A 85 6.86 2.47 1.47
C GLY A 85 6.94 3.59 0.45
#